data_AF-A0AAW9LEG4-F1
#
_entry.id   AF-A0AAW9LEG4-F1
#
_cell.length_a   1.000
_cell.length_b   1.000
_cell.length_c   1.000
_cell.angle_alpha   90.00
_cell.angle_beta   90.00
_cell.angle_gamma   90.00
#
_symmetry.space_group_name_H-M   'P 1'
#
loop_
_entity.id
_entity.type
_entity.pdbx_description
1 polymer ?
#
loop_
_entity_poly.entity_id
_entity_poly.type
_entity_poly.pdbx_seq_one_letter_code
_entity_poly.pdbx_strand_id
1 'polypeptide(L)'
;MAATDILFDPESYYATKRTEVTVREPAFLLLVIIGSGVLTAGIQTQTVTETTAATGSTVILVGASSVLAAVFAPVLSLVGYSVLMFALARLQGGVGGFRLTLKLVGLGFLPKVLGSLCVLGGTFVALQSIPAGIETTTEFVNRLEAHPARRVSRTLNTVFLVWSGFLWIFAVKSAHEIDLRRAAVTAGLPTLAGIGLGVASLL
;
A
#
# COMPACT_ATOMS: atom_id res chain seq x y z
N MET A 1 -13.30 20.39 -7.69
CA MET A 1 -13.82 19.19 -7.01
C MET A 1 -12.92 18.89 -5.83
N ALA A 2 -13.50 18.64 -4.65
CA ALA A 2 -12.75 18.49 -3.41
C ALA A 2 -12.25 17.05 -3.23
N ALA A 3 -11.18 16.85 -2.44
CA ALA A 3 -10.67 15.51 -2.12
C ALA A 3 -11.67 14.67 -1.30
N THR A 4 -12.67 15.28 -0.68
CA THR A 4 -13.77 14.61 0.00
C THR A 4 -14.69 13.87 -0.96
N ASP A 5 -14.79 14.32 -2.21
CA ASP A 5 -15.75 13.79 -3.17
C ASP A 5 -15.37 12.35 -3.57
N ILE A 6 -14.09 11.98 -3.54
CA ILE A 6 -13.64 10.59 -3.75
C ILE A 6 -14.20 9.63 -2.68
N LEU A 7 -14.59 10.14 -1.50
CA LEU A 7 -15.09 9.34 -0.40
C LEU A 7 -16.62 9.18 -0.44
N PHE A 8 -17.34 10.25 -0.80
CA PHE A 8 -18.80 10.29 -0.75
C PHE A 8 -19.47 10.08 -2.11
N ASP A 9 -18.79 10.44 -3.19
CA ASP A 9 -19.25 10.25 -4.56
C ASP A 9 -18.07 9.85 -5.49
N PRO A 10 -17.52 8.64 -5.29
CA PRO A 10 -16.39 8.17 -6.06
C PRO A 10 -16.71 8.10 -7.57
N GLU A 11 -17.96 7.82 -7.94
CA GLU A 11 -18.35 7.70 -9.34
C GLU A 11 -18.19 9.02 -10.09
N SER A 12 -18.79 10.10 -9.58
CA SER A 12 -18.65 11.42 -10.19
C SER A 12 -17.20 11.89 -10.15
N TYR A 13 -16.49 11.65 -9.04
CA TYR A 13 -15.08 12.02 -8.91
C TYR A 13 -14.21 11.39 -10.00
N TYR A 14 -14.32 10.07 -10.22
CA TYR A 14 -13.55 9.38 -11.24
C TYR A 14 -14.01 9.71 -12.67
N ALA A 15 -15.29 10.01 -12.88
CA ALA A 15 -15.80 10.46 -14.16
C ALA A 15 -15.17 11.80 -14.57
N THR A 16 -15.11 12.77 -13.66
CA THR A 16 -14.42 14.06 -13.90
C THR A 16 -12.91 13.87 -14.06
N LYS A 17 -12.27 13.07 -13.19
CA LYS A 17 -10.83 12.85 -13.25
C LYS A 17 -10.37 12.13 -14.52
N ARG A 18 -11.25 11.43 -15.24
CA ARG A 18 -10.93 10.78 -16.51
C ARG A 18 -10.25 11.72 -17.51
N THR A 19 -10.69 12.97 -17.59
CA THR A 19 -10.17 13.97 -18.53
C THR A 19 -9.11 14.88 -17.91
N GLU A 20 -9.19 15.13 -16.61
CA GLU A 20 -8.35 16.12 -15.92
C GLU A 20 -7.12 15.52 -15.21
N VAL A 21 -7.05 14.19 -15.05
CA VAL A 21 -6.05 13.58 -14.16
C VAL A 21 -4.61 13.80 -14.64
N THR A 22 -3.82 14.41 -13.76
CA THR A 22 -2.38 14.58 -13.94
C THR A 22 -1.60 13.46 -13.23
N VAL A 23 -0.34 13.25 -13.62
CA VAL A 23 0.53 12.26 -12.95
C VAL A 23 0.92 12.71 -11.53
N ARG A 24 0.83 14.01 -11.24
CA ARG A 24 1.30 14.60 -9.97
C ARG A 24 0.50 14.10 -8.77
N GLU A 25 -0.82 13.94 -8.92
CA GLU A 25 -1.69 13.49 -7.84
C GLU A 25 -1.36 12.07 -7.37
N PRO A 26 -1.36 11.02 -8.24
CA PRO A 26 -0.98 9.69 -7.81
C PRO A 26 0.50 9.59 -7.39
N ALA A 27 1.38 10.39 -7.99
CA ALA A 27 2.79 10.45 -7.58
C ALA A 27 2.95 10.99 -6.15
N PHE A 28 2.18 12.01 -5.77
CA PHE A 28 2.20 12.56 -4.41
C PHE A 28 1.75 11.51 -3.38
N LEU A 29 0.64 10.80 -3.64
CA LEU A 29 0.19 9.71 -2.77
C LEU A 29 1.26 8.63 -2.61
N LEU A 30 1.91 8.26 -3.72
CA LEU A 30 2.99 7.28 -3.72
C LEU A 30 4.20 7.75 -2.91
N LEU A 31 4.58 9.02 -3.02
CA LEU A 31 5.67 9.61 -2.24
C LEU A 31 5.38 9.60 -0.74
N VAL A 32 4.14 9.87 -0.32
CA VAL A 32 3.76 9.80 1.10
C VAL A 32 3.87 8.36 1.62
N ILE A 33 3.39 7.38 0.84
CA ILE A 33 3.50 5.96 1.19
C ILE A 33 4.97 5.56 1.33
N ILE A 34 5.81 5.89 0.34
CA ILE A 34 7.25 5.62 0.37
C ILE A 34 7.91 6.30 1.58
N GLY A 35 7.64 7.59 1.79
CA GLY A 35 8.19 8.35 2.91
C GLY A 35 7.85 7.72 4.28
N SER A 36 6.59 7.31 4.46
CA SER A 36 6.18 6.61 5.69
C SER A 36 6.86 5.24 5.86
N GLY A 37 7.06 4.50 4.77
CA GLY A 37 7.77 3.22 4.78
C GLY A 37 9.26 3.38 5.10
N VAL A 38 9.93 4.36 4.49
CA VAL A 38 11.35 4.66 4.74
C VAL A 38 11.56 5.10 6.18
N LEU A 39 10.68 5.97 6.71
CA LEU A 39 10.74 6.37 8.11
C LEU A 39 10.55 5.18 9.05
N THR A 40 9.59 4.29 8.74
CA THR A 40 9.39 3.04 9.50
C THR A 40 10.65 2.18 9.50
N ALA A 41 11.26 1.96 8.32
CA ALA A 41 12.48 1.17 8.17
C ALA A 41 13.67 1.80 8.92
N GLY A 42 13.82 3.12 8.86
CA GLY A 42 14.87 3.86 9.56
C GLY A 42 14.78 3.70 11.07
N ILE A 43 13.59 3.92 11.65
CA ILE A 43 13.36 3.76 13.10
C ILE A 43 13.63 2.31 13.51
N GLN A 44 13.12 1.32 12.77
CA GLN A 44 13.38 -0.09 13.07
C GLN A 44 14.86 -0.43 13.05
N THR A 45 15.60 0.01 12.02
CA THR A 45 17.05 -0.25 11.90
C THR A 45 17.83 0.37 13.04
N GLN A 46 17.47 1.60 13.43
CA GLN A 46 18.06 2.26 14.58
C GLN A 46 17.82 1.46 15.86
N THR A 47 16.57 1.06 16.13
CA THR A 47 16.25 0.27 17.33
C THR A 47 16.97 -1.08 17.33
N VAL A 48 17.10 -1.76 16.19
CA VAL A 48 17.90 -3.01 16.10
C VAL A 48 19.34 -2.76 16.53
N THR A 49 19.94 -1.65 16.08
CA THR A 49 21.32 -1.29 16.43
C THR A 49 21.49 -1.03 17.93
N GLU A 50 20.49 -0.43 18.57
CA GLU A 50 20.52 -0.05 19.99
C GLU A 50 20.17 -1.22 20.92
N THR A 51 19.30 -2.14 20.48
CA THR A 51 18.72 -3.17 21.36
C THR A 51 19.29 -4.55 21.15
N THR A 52 20.03 -4.79 20.06
CA THR A 52 20.57 -6.11 19.73
C THR A 52 22.09 -6.16 19.70
N ALA A 53 22.66 -7.35 19.90
CA ALA A 53 24.09 -7.60 19.71
C ALA A 53 24.50 -7.73 18.22
N ALA A 54 23.67 -7.24 17.30
CA ALA A 54 23.88 -7.39 15.86
C ALA A 54 25.17 -6.69 15.41
N THR A 55 25.93 -7.37 14.56
CA THR A 55 27.13 -6.81 13.94
C THR A 55 26.77 -5.75 12.91
N GLY A 56 27.71 -4.84 12.61
CA GLY A 56 27.51 -3.77 11.63
C GLY A 56 27.08 -4.28 10.25
N SER A 57 27.57 -5.44 9.80
CA SER A 57 27.14 -6.06 8.54
C SER A 57 25.68 -6.51 8.56
N THR A 58 25.20 -7.04 9.69
CA THR A 58 23.80 -7.49 9.85
C THR A 58 22.86 -6.29 9.86
N VAL A 59 23.22 -5.23 10.58
CA VAL A 59 22.45 -3.98 10.62
C VAL A 59 22.34 -3.35 9.23
N ILE A 60 23.44 -3.30 8.47
CA ILE A 60 23.44 -2.77 7.10
C ILE A 60 22.51 -3.60 6.20
N LEU A 61 22.58 -4.93 6.28
CA LEU A 61 21.75 -5.81 5.46
C LEU A 61 20.25 -5.61 5.74
N VAL A 62 19.87 -5.57 7.02
CA VAL A 62 18.48 -5.39 7.46
C VAL A 62 17.97 -3.99 7.11
N GLY A 63 18.79 -2.96 7.34
CA GLY A 63 18.43 -1.59 7.00
C GLY A 63 18.27 -1.38 5.49
N ALA A 64 19.26 -1.82 4.70
CA ALA A 64 19.22 -1.69 3.25
C ALA A 64 18.03 -2.44 2.64
N SER A 65 17.80 -3.69 3.05
CA SER A 65 16.65 -4.48 2.54
C SER A 65 15.32 -3.85 2.91
N SER A 66 15.18 -3.32 4.13
CA SER A 66 13.94 -2.65 4.58
C SER A 66 13.67 -1.36 3.82
N VAL A 67 14.69 -0.54 3.57
CA VAL A 67 14.57 0.69 2.77
C VAL A 67 14.25 0.36 1.31
N LEU A 68 14.93 -0.63 0.71
CA LEU A 68 14.63 -1.08 -0.64
C LEU A 68 13.18 -1.56 -0.75
N ALA A 69 12.71 -2.37 0.19
CA ALA A 69 11.32 -2.81 0.23
C ALA A 69 10.35 -1.61 0.35
N ALA A 70 10.65 -0.65 1.23
CA ALA A 70 9.81 0.54 1.42
C ALA A 70 9.71 1.43 0.17
N VAL A 71 10.77 1.49 -0.65
CA VAL A 71 10.78 2.28 -1.89
C VAL A 71 10.13 1.52 -3.04
N PHE A 72 10.54 0.27 -3.26
CA PHE A 72 10.13 -0.47 -4.47
C PHE A 72 8.76 -1.13 -4.33
N ALA A 73 8.37 -1.62 -3.15
CA ALA A 73 7.09 -2.33 -3.00
C ALA A 73 5.87 -1.46 -3.35
N PRO A 74 5.78 -0.18 -2.94
CA PRO A 74 4.67 0.69 -3.35
C PRO A 74 4.61 0.89 -4.86
N VAL A 75 5.77 1.15 -5.50
CA VAL A 75 5.88 1.36 -6.95
C VAL A 75 5.47 0.10 -7.71
N LEU A 76 6.02 -1.06 -7.34
CA LEU A 76 5.69 -2.34 -7.94
C LEU A 76 4.22 -2.69 -7.73
N SER A 77 3.64 -2.37 -6.56
CA SER A 77 2.23 -2.60 -6.32
C SER A 77 1.35 -1.73 -7.24
N LEU A 78 1.66 -0.44 -7.39
CA LEU A 78 0.92 0.45 -8.29
C LEU A 78 0.95 -0.04 -9.72
N VAL A 79 2.14 -0.38 -10.22
CA VAL A 79 2.32 -0.91 -11.57
C VAL A 79 1.61 -2.25 -11.71
N GLY A 80 1.77 -3.17 -10.76
CA GLY A 80 1.15 -4.49 -10.75
C GLY A 80 -0.37 -4.43 -10.80
N TYR A 81 -1.01 -3.66 -9.90
CA TYR A 81 -2.46 -3.47 -9.93
C TYR A 81 -2.92 -2.84 -11.24
N SER A 82 -2.20 -1.83 -11.74
CA SER A 82 -2.56 -1.16 -12.99
C SER A 82 -2.45 -2.08 -14.20
N VAL A 83 -1.43 -2.94 -14.27
CA VAL A 83 -1.25 -3.93 -15.34
C VAL A 83 -2.37 -4.97 -15.29
N LEU A 84 -2.64 -5.53 -14.11
CA LEU A 84 -3.69 -6.53 -13.93
C LEU A 84 -5.07 -5.98 -14.32
N MET A 85 -5.43 -4.81 -13.80
CA MET A 85 -6.72 -4.18 -14.10
C MET A 85 -6.82 -3.75 -15.56
N PHE A 86 -5.74 -3.25 -16.16
CA PHE A 86 -5.72 -2.92 -17.59
C PHE A 86 -5.95 -4.17 -18.45
N ALA A 87 -5.25 -5.26 -18.17
CA ALA A 87 -5.39 -6.51 -18.91
C ALA A 87 -6.81 -7.08 -18.76
N LEU A 88 -7.31 -7.17 -17.53
CA LEU A 88 -8.66 -7.67 -17.24
C LEU A 88 -9.76 -6.81 -17.86
N ALA A 89 -9.61 -5.47 -17.85
CA ALA A 89 -10.56 -4.57 -18.51
C ALA A 89 -10.55 -4.75 -20.04
N ARG A 90 -9.37 -4.94 -20.63
CA ARG A 90 -9.20 -5.19 -22.07
C ARG A 90 -9.86 -6.50 -22.50
N LEU A 91 -9.72 -7.56 -21.73
CA LEU A 91 -10.40 -8.84 -21.96
C LEU A 91 -11.93 -8.71 -21.92
N GLN A 92 -12.45 -7.70 -21.21
CA GLN A 92 -13.88 -7.41 -21.07
C GLN A 92 -14.40 -6.36 -22.07
N GLY A 93 -13.59 -5.99 -23.08
CA GLY A 93 -13.95 -5.05 -24.13
C GLY A 93 -13.70 -3.57 -23.81
N GLY A 94 -12.98 -3.28 -22.72
CA GLY A 94 -12.64 -1.92 -22.32
C GLY A 94 -11.74 -1.19 -23.33
N VAL A 95 -12.00 0.09 -23.57
CA VAL A 95 -11.31 0.90 -24.59
C VAL A 95 -10.18 1.79 -24.03
N GLY A 96 -10.06 1.85 -22.71
CA GLY A 96 -9.12 2.71 -21.99
C GLY A 96 -7.65 2.42 -22.26
N GLY A 97 -6.81 3.46 -22.18
CA GLY A 97 -5.36 3.33 -22.29
C GLY A 97 -4.69 2.97 -20.94
N PHE A 98 -3.53 2.29 -21.00
CA PHE A 98 -2.76 1.93 -19.80
C PHE A 98 -2.35 3.16 -18.98
N ARG A 99 -1.91 4.25 -19.63
CA ARG A 99 -1.53 5.49 -18.95
C ARG A 99 -2.67 6.09 -18.13
N LEU A 100 -3.90 6.06 -18.63
CA LEU A 100 -5.07 6.53 -17.90
C LEU A 100 -5.40 5.61 -16.74
N THR A 101 -5.32 4.29 -16.96
CA THR A 101 -5.50 3.27 -15.92
C THR A 101 -4.53 3.49 -14.76
N LEU A 102 -3.24 3.63 -15.05
CA LEU A 102 -2.19 3.86 -14.05
C LEU A 102 -2.47 5.09 -13.18
N LYS A 103 -2.91 6.20 -13.80
CA LYS A 103 -3.24 7.42 -13.07
C LYS A 103 -4.45 7.25 -12.16
N LEU A 104 -5.56 6.70 -12.68
CA LEU A 104 -6.80 6.55 -11.90
C LEU A 104 -6.68 5.46 -10.82
N VAL A 105 -6.00 4.36 -11.10
CA VAL A 105 -5.66 3.34 -10.11
C VAL A 105 -4.76 3.94 -9.03
N GLY A 106 -3.79 4.78 -9.40
CA GLY A 106 -2.95 5.52 -8.46
C GLY A 106 -3.74 6.46 -7.53
N LEU A 107 -4.81 7.11 -7.99
CA LEU A 107 -5.70 7.87 -7.10
C LEU A 107 -6.40 6.97 -6.08
N GLY A 108 -6.71 5.72 -6.46
CA GLY A 108 -7.27 4.73 -5.55
C GLY A 108 -6.31 4.27 -4.44
N PHE A 109 -5.03 4.67 -4.46
CA PHE A 109 -4.10 4.46 -3.35
C PHE A 109 -4.33 5.42 -2.18
N LEU A 110 -5.26 6.37 -2.27
CA LEU A 110 -5.53 7.33 -1.20
C LEU A 110 -5.79 6.64 0.17
N PRO A 111 -6.64 5.60 0.30
CA PRO A 111 -6.78 4.85 1.55
C PRO A 111 -5.46 4.22 2.04
N LYS A 112 -4.60 3.75 1.13
CA LYS A 112 -3.31 3.14 1.50
C LYS A 112 -2.33 4.13 2.13
N VAL A 113 -2.49 5.43 1.91
CA VAL A 113 -1.74 6.46 2.66
C VAL A 113 -2.08 6.38 4.14
N LEU A 114 -3.37 6.24 4.48
CA LEU A 114 -3.80 6.09 5.87
C LEU A 114 -3.29 4.77 6.45
N GLY A 115 -3.36 3.69 5.67
CA GLY A 115 -2.81 2.39 6.06
C GLY A 115 -1.31 2.44 6.36
N SER A 116 -0.51 3.12 5.54
CA SER A 116 0.92 3.23 5.75
C SER A 116 1.27 4.07 6.99
N LEU A 117 0.49 5.11 7.28
CA LEU A 117 0.62 5.89 8.51
C LEU A 117 0.21 5.08 9.75
N CYS A 118 -0.83 4.25 9.66
CA CYS A 118 -1.20 3.33 10.74
C CYS A 118 -0.08 2.33 11.03
N VAL A 119 0.57 1.77 9.99
CA VAL A 119 1.72 0.87 10.14
C VAL A 119 2.89 1.59 10.80
N LEU A 120 3.20 2.81 10.37
CA LEU A 120 4.24 3.63 11.01
C LEU A 120 3.95 3.84 12.50
N GLY A 121 2.75 4.30 12.85
CA GLY A 121 2.35 4.53 14.24
C GLY A 121 2.34 3.26 15.08
N GLY A 122 1.79 2.16 14.56
CA GLY A 122 1.78 0.87 15.24
C GLY A 122 3.18 0.28 15.44
N THR A 123 4.09 0.53 14.51
CA THR A 123 5.51 0.19 14.67
C THR A 123 6.14 0.99 15.78
N PHE A 124 5.97 2.31 15.78
CA PHE A 124 6.54 3.18 16.80
C PHE A 124 6.09 2.76 18.20
N VAL A 125 4.79 2.52 18.40
CA VAL A 125 4.24 2.03 19.67
C VAL A 125 4.80 0.67 20.06
N ALA A 126 4.94 -0.26 19.10
CA ALA A 126 5.49 -1.58 19.37
C ALA A 126 6.96 -1.50 19.81
N LEU A 127 7.77 -0.68 19.13
CA LEU A 127 9.20 -0.53 19.43
C LEU A 127 9.45 0.02 20.85
N GLN A 128 8.59 0.89 21.36
CA GLN A 128 8.70 1.42 22.73
C GLN A 128 8.56 0.34 23.82
N SER A 129 7.94 -0.80 23.49
CA SER A 129 7.69 -1.89 24.43
C SER A 129 8.70 -3.04 24.31
N ILE A 130 9.63 -2.96 23.35
CA ILE A 130 10.64 -3.99 23.14
C ILE A 130 11.79 -3.77 24.14
N PRO A 131 12.10 -4.75 25.01
CA PRO A 131 13.19 -4.61 25.96
C PRO A 131 14.55 -4.59 25.27
N ALA A 132 15.50 -3.87 25.85
CA ALA A 132 16.90 -3.90 25.44
C ALA A 132 17.55 -5.26 25.76
N GLY A 133 18.65 -5.59 25.07
CA GLY A 133 19.45 -6.79 25.33
C GLY A 133 18.95 -8.04 24.59
N ILE A 134 18.31 -7.86 23.43
CA ILE A 134 17.90 -8.97 22.57
C ILE A 134 19.14 -9.53 21.87
N GLU A 135 19.37 -10.84 21.94
CA GLU A 135 20.61 -11.43 21.40
C GLU A 135 20.65 -11.42 19.87
N THR A 136 19.50 -11.56 19.20
CA THR A 136 19.44 -11.72 17.75
C THR A 136 18.43 -10.80 17.07
N THR A 137 18.75 -10.36 15.86
CA THR A 137 17.81 -9.58 15.05
C THR A 137 16.53 -10.37 14.71
N THR A 138 16.63 -11.69 14.59
CA THR A 138 15.47 -12.56 14.36
C THR A 138 14.49 -12.52 15.53
N GLU A 139 14.99 -12.58 16.77
CA GLU A 139 14.15 -12.46 17.95
C GLU A 139 13.48 -11.08 18.02
N PHE A 140 14.22 -10.02 17.71
CA PHE A 140 13.67 -8.66 17.63
C PHE A 140 12.50 -8.59 16.63
N VAL A 141 12.68 -9.11 15.41
CA VAL A 141 11.63 -9.13 14.38
C VAL A 141 10.43 -9.93 14.86
N ASN A 142 10.64 -11.11 15.45
CA ASN A 142 9.56 -11.95 15.96
C ASN A 142 8.75 -11.26 17.07
N ARG A 143 9.42 -10.58 18.01
CA ARG A 143 8.75 -9.82 19.07
C ARG A 143 7.98 -8.62 18.51
N LEU A 144 8.57 -7.89 17.56
CA LEU A 144 7.93 -6.77 16.89
C LEU A 144 6.66 -7.23 16.15
N GLU A 145 6.74 -8.32 15.40
CA GLU A 145 5.61 -8.83 14.62
C GLU A 145 4.54 -9.52 15.49
N ALA A 146 4.93 -10.08 16.63
CA ALA A 146 3.98 -10.61 17.61
C ALA A 146 3.23 -9.49 18.37
N HIS A 147 3.75 -8.25 18.39
CA HIS A 147 3.20 -7.18 19.21
C HIS A 147 1.76 -6.80 18.82
N PRO A 148 0.83 -6.62 19.77
CA PRO A 148 -0.57 -6.27 19.47
C PRO A 148 -0.73 -5.03 18.59
N ALA A 149 0.03 -3.96 18.85
CA ALA A 149 -0.01 -2.73 18.03
C ALA A 149 0.44 -2.97 16.58
N ARG A 150 1.37 -3.90 16.35
CA ARG A 150 1.84 -4.27 15.01
C ARG A 150 0.78 -5.09 14.28
N ARG A 151 0.13 -6.03 14.97
CA ARG A 151 -0.99 -6.81 14.42
C ARG A 151 -2.16 -5.90 14.05
N VAL A 152 -2.60 -5.04 14.96
CA VAL A 152 -3.70 -4.10 14.72
C VAL A 152 -3.40 -3.18 13.54
N SER A 153 -2.19 -2.60 13.47
CA SER A 153 -1.84 -1.71 12.36
C SER A 153 -1.79 -2.43 11.00
N ARG A 154 -1.33 -3.68 10.96
CA ARG A 154 -1.39 -4.52 9.75
C ARG A 154 -2.83 -4.86 9.36
N THR A 155 -3.69 -5.22 10.32
CA THR A 155 -5.12 -5.46 10.07
C THR A 155 -5.81 -4.21 9.51
N LEU A 156 -5.56 -3.05 10.09
CA LEU A 156 -6.07 -1.78 9.58
C LEU A 156 -5.56 -1.50 8.16
N ASN A 157 -4.28 -1.73 7.89
CA ASN A 157 -3.72 -1.59 6.54
C ASN A 157 -4.44 -2.49 5.51
N THR A 158 -4.83 -3.70 5.89
CA THR A 158 -5.66 -4.58 5.04
C THR A 158 -7.06 -4.00 4.81
N VAL A 159 -7.70 -3.41 5.82
CA VAL A 159 -8.99 -2.71 5.66
C VAL A 159 -8.85 -1.55 4.67
N PHE A 160 -7.77 -0.78 4.76
CA PHE A 160 -7.49 0.29 3.79
C PHE A 160 -7.23 -0.25 2.37
N LEU A 161 -6.65 -1.44 2.23
CA LEU A 161 -6.52 -2.10 0.92
C LEU A 161 -7.88 -2.49 0.33
N VAL A 162 -8.80 -3.02 1.15
CA VAL A 162 -10.17 -3.33 0.71
C VAL A 162 -10.87 -2.05 0.24
N TRP A 163 -10.70 -0.95 0.98
CA TRP A 163 -11.23 0.35 0.59
C TRP A 163 -10.64 0.84 -0.73
N SER A 164 -9.33 0.71 -0.94
CA SER A 164 -8.71 0.98 -2.23
C SER A 164 -9.30 0.13 -3.36
N GLY A 165 -9.58 -1.15 -3.09
CA GLY A 165 -10.27 -2.04 -4.03
C GLY A 165 -11.64 -1.53 -4.45
N PHE A 166 -12.43 -1.02 -3.50
CA PHE A 166 -13.71 -0.37 -3.78
C PHE A 166 -13.56 0.85 -4.69
N LEU A 167 -12.58 1.73 -4.42
CA LEU A 167 -12.30 2.89 -5.28
C LEU A 167 -11.84 2.49 -6.68
N TRP A 168 -11.07 1.40 -6.79
CA TRP A 168 -10.60 0.90 -8.08
C TRP A 168 -11.73 0.42 -9.00
N ILE A 169 -12.89 0.03 -8.46
CA ILE A 169 -14.08 -0.28 -9.27
C ILE A 169 -14.44 0.93 -10.14
N PHE A 170 -14.57 2.11 -9.51
CA PHE A 170 -14.91 3.35 -10.22
C PHE A 170 -13.77 3.84 -11.09
N ALA A 171 -12.51 3.67 -10.64
CA ALA A 171 -11.33 4.00 -11.44
C ALA A 171 -11.31 3.23 -12.78
N VAL A 172 -11.56 1.92 -12.75
CA VAL A 172 -11.56 1.07 -13.94
C VAL A 172 -12.79 1.36 -14.82
N LYS A 173 -13.98 1.49 -14.20
CA LYS A 173 -15.20 1.90 -14.91
C LYS A 173 -14.97 3.16 -15.73
N SER A 174 -14.42 4.21 -15.10
CA SER A 174 -14.15 5.49 -15.77
C SER A 174 -12.98 5.42 -16.74
N ALA A 175 -11.94 4.60 -16.47
CA ALA A 175 -10.81 4.45 -17.37
C ALA A 175 -11.17 3.73 -18.68
N HIS A 176 -12.03 2.72 -18.60
CA HIS A 176 -12.26 1.75 -19.69
C HIS A 176 -13.68 1.74 -20.27
N GLU A 177 -14.59 2.52 -19.71
CA GLU A 177 -15.98 2.65 -20.18
C GLU A 177 -16.77 1.34 -20.14
N ILE A 178 -16.43 0.48 -19.18
CA ILE A 178 -17.14 -0.78 -18.93
C ILE A 178 -18.24 -0.58 -17.88
N ASP A 179 -19.24 -1.46 -17.87
CA ASP A 179 -20.29 -1.42 -16.86
C ASP A 179 -19.76 -1.71 -15.45
N LEU A 180 -20.53 -1.32 -14.44
CA LEU A 180 -20.14 -1.43 -13.03
C LEU A 180 -19.86 -2.88 -12.60
N ARG A 181 -20.57 -3.87 -13.16
CA ARG A 181 -20.38 -5.28 -12.77
C ARG A 181 -19.04 -5.80 -13.29
N ARG A 182 -18.70 -5.49 -14.54
CA ARG A 182 -17.39 -5.80 -15.14
C ARG A 182 -16.25 -5.09 -14.42
N ALA A 183 -16.44 -3.83 -14.05
CA ALA A 183 -15.48 -3.08 -13.27
C ALA A 183 -15.24 -3.69 -11.88
N ALA A 184 -16.31 -4.16 -11.22
CA ALA A 184 -16.21 -4.82 -9.92
C ALA A 184 -15.39 -6.11 -9.97
N VAL A 185 -15.57 -6.94 -11.01
CA VAL A 185 -14.74 -8.14 -11.21
C VAL A 185 -13.28 -7.76 -11.50
N THR A 186 -13.08 -6.75 -12.35
CA THR A 186 -11.75 -6.29 -12.77
C THR A 186 -10.91 -5.75 -11.62
N ALA A 187 -11.52 -4.99 -10.71
CA ALA A 187 -10.84 -4.45 -9.54
C ALA A 187 -10.80 -5.47 -8.38
N GLY A 188 -11.89 -6.22 -8.19
CA GLY A 188 -12.04 -7.17 -7.08
C GLY A 188 -11.06 -8.33 -7.15
N LEU A 189 -10.81 -8.91 -8.32
CA LEU A 189 -9.88 -10.05 -8.46
C LEU A 189 -8.44 -9.69 -8.00
N PRO A 190 -7.80 -8.62 -8.52
CA PRO A 190 -6.50 -8.18 -8.01
C PRO A 190 -6.51 -7.85 -6.51
N THR A 191 -7.57 -7.18 -6.03
CA THR A 191 -7.67 -6.83 -4.60
C THR A 191 -7.72 -8.07 -3.71
N LEU A 192 -8.53 -9.07 -4.08
CA LEU A 192 -8.62 -10.34 -3.34
C LEU A 192 -7.28 -11.09 -3.35
N ALA A 193 -6.58 -11.11 -4.47
CA ALA A 193 -5.24 -11.68 -4.54
C ALA A 193 -4.25 -10.94 -3.61
N GLY A 194 -4.32 -9.61 -3.58
CA GLY A 194 -3.53 -8.79 -2.67
C GLY A 194 -3.82 -9.03 -1.18
N ILE A 195 -5.10 -9.21 -0.83
CA ILE A 195 -5.51 -9.56 0.54
C ILE A 195 -4.99 -10.95 0.90
N GLY A 196 -5.12 -11.94 0.01
CA GLY A 196 -4.61 -13.30 0.24
C GLY A 196 -3.11 -13.31 0.54
N LEU A 197 -2.31 -12.57 -0.22
CA LEU A 197 -0.88 -12.41 0.03
C LEU A 197 -0.61 -11.68 1.36
N GLY A 198 -1.38 -10.63 1.67
CA GLY A 198 -1.26 -9.89 2.92
C GLY A 198 -1.57 -10.74 4.15
N VAL A 199 -2.64 -11.55 4.10
CA VAL A 199 -3.02 -12.45 5.20
C VAL A 199 -2.06 -13.62 5.33
N ALA A 200 -1.56 -14.19 4.23
CA ALA A 200 -0.53 -15.23 4.28
C ALA A 200 0.76 -14.74 4.96
N SER A 201 1.07 -13.44 4.90
CA SER A 201 2.22 -12.85 5.63
C SER A 201 1.98 -12.62 7.13
N LEU A 202 0.78 -12.93 7.64
CA LEU A 202 0.39 -12.84 9.06
C LEU A 202 0.33 -14.20 9.76
N LEU A 203 0.30 -15.30 8.99
CA LEU A 203 0.25 -16.68 9.47
C LEU A 203 1.66 -17.28 9.48
#